data_AF-A0A352HQV9-F1
#
_entry.id   AF-A0A352HQV9-F1
#
_cell.length_a   1.000
_cell.length_b   1.000
_cell.length_c   1.000
_cell.angle_alpha   90.00
_cell.angle_beta   90.00
_cell.angle_gamma   90.00
#
_symmetry.space_group_name_H-M   'P 1'
#
loop_
_entity.id
_entity.type
_entity.pdbx_description
1 polymer ?
#
loop_
_entity_poly.entity_id
_entity_poly.type
_entity_poly.pdbx_seq_one_letter_code
_entity_poly.pdbx_strand_id
1 'polypeptide(L)'
;MMRNILLWLCLHASLCQAQEVSLGVGGSWVALEAEEMQAEIKPGWTIAGKKLRDTRVLYLWGKRSRQMADDRMPVIRVNPGARETLADYALVRLRCRRDHRRLPKAVLRDNEYVRLEPSLFSIRAEGKQDFVCKPLACLHPGEYVLVCLSQATDEKQAGYRVYPFSVP
;
A
#
# COMPACT_ATOMS: atom_id res chain seq x y z
N MET A 1 -36.35 0.10 23.05
CA MET A 1 -34.96 0.30 23.51
C MET A 1 -33.87 -0.21 22.53
N MET A 2 -34.16 -1.16 21.62
CA MET A 2 -33.14 -1.75 20.69
C MET A 2 -32.75 -0.88 19.48
N ARG A 3 -33.58 0.10 19.09
CA ARG A 3 -33.37 0.90 17.87
C ARG A 3 -32.21 1.90 17.99
N ASN A 4 -31.92 2.37 19.21
CA ASN A 4 -30.81 3.29 19.49
C ASN A 4 -29.45 2.59 19.49
N ILE A 5 -29.38 1.30 19.83
CA ILE A 5 -28.13 0.52 19.80
C ILE A 5 -27.71 0.23 18.36
N LEU A 6 -28.66 -0.06 17.46
CA LEU A 6 -28.37 -0.25 16.05
C LEU A 6 -27.89 1.04 15.37
N LEU A 7 -28.50 2.18 15.71
CA LEU A 7 -28.05 3.50 15.26
C LEU A 7 -26.69 3.88 15.85
N TRP A 8 -26.41 3.53 17.11
CA TRP A 8 -25.08 3.70 17.73
C TRP A 8 -24.01 2.80 17.10
N LEU A 9 -24.34 1.55 16.78
CA LEU A 9 -23.46 0.62 16.05
C LEU A 9 -23.21 1.08 14.62
N CYS A 10 -24.22 1.63 13.93
CA CYS A 10 -24.06 2.24 12.61
C CYS A 10 -23.26 3.56 12.67
N LEU A 11 -23.40 4.35 13.75
CA LEU A 11 -22.63 5.57 13.96
C LEU A 11 -21.16 5.28 14.33
N HIS A 12 -20.91 4.23 15.13
CA HIS A 12 -19.56 3.69 15.36
C HIS A 12 -18.97 3.07 14.09
N ALA A 13 -19.79 2.41 13.26
CA ALA A 13 -19.35 1.88 11.97
C ALA A 13 -19.08 2.98 10.92
N SER A 14 -19.54 4.21 11.14
CA SER A 14 -19.20 5.39 10.33
C SER A 14 -18.00 6.19 10.83
N LEU A 15 -17.27 5.72 11.86
CA LEU A 15 -16.10 6.37 12.44
C LEU A 15 -14.92 5.41 12.66
N CYS A 16 -14.70 4.46 11.74
CA CYS A 16 -13.52 3.60 11.78
C CYS A 16 -12.49 4.00 10.71
N GLN A 17 -11.43 4.69 11.14
CA GLN A 17 -10.11 4.54 10.50
C GLN A 17 -9.24 3.68 11.41
N ALA A 18 -9.08 2.42 11.04
CA ALA A 18 -7.88 1.67 11.36
C ALA A 18 -7.68 0.66 10.22
N GLN A 19 -6.61 0.86 9.46
CA GLN A 19 -6.02 -0.20 8.68
C GLN A 19 -4.61 -0.34 9.21
N GLU A 20 -4.43 -1.31 10.09
CA GLU A 20 -3.13 -1.59 10.68
C GLU A 20 -2.42 -2.60 9.77
N VAL A 21 -1.28 -2.18 9.25
CA VAL A 21 -0.33 -3.09 8.59
C VAL A 21 0.88 -3.15 9.50
N SER A 22 1.31 -4.35 9.85
CA SER A 22 2.42 -4.55 10.77
C SER A 22 3.45 -5.49 10.17
N LEU A 23 4.72 -5.22 10.47
CA LEU A 23 5.86 -6.03 10.07
C LEU A 23 6.33 -6.86 11.28
N GLY A 24 6.59 -8.14 11.05
CA GLY A 24 7.27 -8.99 12.03
C GLY A 24 8.75 -8.60 12.12
N VAL A 25 9.18 -8.16 13.29
CA VAL A 25 10.56 -7.71 13.58
C VAL A 25 10.96 -8.23 14.97
N GLY A 26 12.03 -9.00 15.07
CA GLY A 26 12.57 -9.56 16.31
C GLY A 26 11.56 -10.40 17.10
N GLY A 27 10.63 -11.09 16.42
CA GLY A 27 9.55 -11.85 17.06
C GLY A 27 8.40 -10.99 17.61
N SER A 28 8.41 -9.68 17.34
CA SER A 28 7.35 -8.73 17.71
C SER A 28 6.69 -8.15 16.47
N TRP A 29 5.49 -7.57 16.62
CA TRP A 29 4.81 -6.83 15.56
C TRP A 29 5.09 -5.34 15.68
N VAL A 30 5.57 -4.73 14.59
CA VAL A 30 5.80 -3.28 14.50
C VAL A 30 4.86 -2.70 13.46
N ALA A 31 4.01 -1.77 13.86
CA ALA A 31 3.09 -1.10 12.95
C ALA A 31 3.85 -0.29 11.88
N LEU A 32 3.45 -0.43 10.62
CA LEU A 32 3.90 0.40 9.52
C LEU A 32 3.02 1.65 9.43
N GLU A 33 3.65 2.82 9.44
CA GLU A 33 2.95 4.08 9.23
C GLU A 33 2.41 4.14 7.80
N ALA A 34 1.12 4.44 7.66
CA ALA A 34 0.51 4.67 6.37
C ALA A 34 0.98 6.03 5.82
N GLU A 35 1.44 6.04 4.58
CA GLU A 35 1.75 7.26 3.84
C GLU A 35 0.77 7.42 2.68
N GLU A 36 0.28 8.64 2.47
CA GLU A 36 -0.50 8.96 1.28
C GLU A 36 0.45 9.33 0.13
N MET A 37 0.36 8.59 -0.98
CA MET A 37 1.02 9.02 -2.21
C MET A 37 0.36 10.31 -2.71
N GLN A 38 1.15 11.33 -2.98
CA GLN A 38 0.65 12.56 -3.57
C GLN A 38 0.51 12.41 -5.09
N ALA A 39 -0.37 13.20 -5.70
CA ALA A 39 -0.62 13.19 -7.15
C ALA A 39 -0.44 14.58 -7.75
N GLU A 40 0.36 14.68 -8.80
CA GLU A 40 0.55 15.87 -9.62
C GLU A 40 0.03 15.59 -11.04
N ILE A 41 -0.74 16.52 -11.62
CA ILE A 41 -1.11 16.46 -13.04
C ILE A 41 -0.14 17.36 -13.79
N LYS A 42 0.72 16.75 -14.62
CA LYS A 42 1.60 17.49 -15.51
C LYS A 42 0.88 17.79 -16.82
N PRO A 43 0.69 19.07 -17.18
CA PRO A 43 0.01 19.43 -18.41
C PRO A 43 0.79 18.88 -19.62
N GLY A 44 0.07 18.30 -20.56
CA GLY A 44 0.64 17.88 -21.83
C GLY A 44 1.05 19.10 -22.66
N TRP A 45 2.11 18.93 -23.46
CA TRP A 45 2.61 19.98 -24.32
C TRP A 45 1.63 20.25 -25.46
N THR A 46 1.56 21.50 -25.93
CA THR A 46 0.86 21.83 -27.17
C THR A 46 1.86 21.89 -28.31
N ILE A 47 1.69 21.02 -29.31
CA ILE A 47 2.54 21.00 -30.51
C ILE A 47 1.63 21.21 -31.72
N ALA A 48 1.90 22.26 -32.51
CA ALA A 48 1.13 22.62 -33.70
C ALA A 48 -0.40 22.67 -33.45
N GLY A 49 -0.82 23.29 -32.34
CA GLY A 49 -2.24 23.42 -31.97
C GLY A 49 -2.90 22.15 -31.41
N LYS A 50 -2.21 21.01 -31.36
CA LYS A 50 -2.69 19.79 -30.72
C LYS A 50 -2.14 19.67 -29.30
N LYS A 51 -3.03 19.62 -28.31
CA LYS A 51 -2.68 19.36 -26.92
C LYS A 51 -2.37 17.86 -26.74
N LEU A 52 -1.15 17.54 -26.32
CA LEU A 52 -0.79 16.19 -25.88
C LEU A 52 -1.49 15.86 -24.55
N ARG A 53 -1.61 14.57 -24.23
CA ARG A 53 -2.31 14.14 -23.00
C ARG A 53 -1.60 14.65 -21.75
N ASP A 54 -2.39 15.14 -20.81
CA ASP A 54 -1.93 15.42 -19.45
C ASP A 54 -1.46 14.11 -18.79
N THR A 55 -0.37 14.19 -18.03
CA THR A 55 0.25 13.03 -17.40
C THR A 55 0.08 13.12 -15.89
N ARG A 56 -0.66 12.18 -15.29
CA ARG A 56 -0.73 12.05 -13.83
C ARG A 56 0.53 11.37 -13.31
N VAL A 57 1.25 12.06 -12.44
CA VAL A 57 2.44 11.59 -11.75
C VAL A 57 2.09 11.39 -10.29
N LEU A 58 2.41 10.22 -9.73
CA LEU A 58 2.26 9.97 -8.30
C LEU A 58 3.61 10.04 -7.64
N TYR A 59 3.69 10.45 -6.38
CA TYR A 59 4.95 10.52 -5.67
C TYR A 59 4.80 10.25 -4.18
N LEU A 60 5.81 9.59 -3.62
CA LEU A 60 5.94 9.34 -2.19
C LEU A 60 7.03 10.27 -1.65
N TRP A 61 6.73 11.00 -0.58
CA TRP A 61 7.67 11.92 0.04
C TRP A 61 8.41 11.22 1.18
N GLY A 62 9.73 11.15 1.09
CA GLY A 62 10.58 10.56 2.13
C GLY A 62 11.94 10.15 1.57
N LYS A 63 12.99 10.24 2.40
CA LYS A 63 14.33 9.84 1.98
C LYS A 63 14.49 8.31 1.94
N ARG A 64 13.90 7.61 2.91
CA ARG A 64 13.93 6.14 3.04
C ARG A 64 12.73 5.63 3.83
N SER A 65 12.37 4.37 3.63
CA SER A 65 11.44 3.68 4.53
C SER A 65 12.07 3.63 5.94
N ARG A 66 11.33 4.10 6.97
CA ARG A 66 11.84 4.14 8.35
C ARG A 66 11.99 2.75 8.95
N GLN A 67 11.10 1.83 8.57
CA GLN A 67 11.08 0.47 9.10
C GLN A 67 11.91 -0.49 8.25
N MET A 68 12.60 -1.40 8.92
CA MET A 68 13.41 -2.46 8.32
C MET A 68 12.88 -3.83 8.76
N ALA A 69 12.79 -4.78 7.84
CA ALA A 69 12.55 -6.18 8.11
C ALA A 69 13.80 -6.84 8.70
N ASP A 70 13.62 -7.88 9.51
CA ASP A 70 14.75 -8.64 10.08
C ASP A 70 15.61 -9.30 9.01
N ASP A 71 14.97 -9.81 7.97
CA ASP A 71 15.59 -10.63 6.94
C ASP A 71 14.90 -10.45 5.58
N ARG A 72 15.25 -11.34 4.64
CA ARG A 72 14.69 -11.38 3.29
C ARG A 72 13.35 -12.10 3.19
N MET A 73 12.77 -12.52 4.32
CA MET A 73 11.50 -13.22 4.41
C MET A 73 10.51 -12.44 5.30
N PRO A 74 10.24 -11.16 4.98
CA PRO A 74 9.40 -10.30 5.83
C PRO A 74 8.02 -10.91 6.04
N VAL A 75 7.56 -10.90 7.28
CA VAL A 75 6.21 -11.33 7.64
C VAL A 75 5.34 -10.08 7.79
N ILE A 76 4.29 -9.99 6.98
CA ILE A 76 3.41 -8.83 6.93
C ILE A 76 2.05 -9.25 7.46
N ARG A 77 1.54 -8.57 8.49
CA ARG A 77 0.17 -8.70 8.94
C ARG A 77 -0.65 -7.54 8.38
N VAL A 78 -1.80 -7.87 7.79
CA VAL A 78 -2.74 -6.91 7.23
C VAL A 78 -4.06 -7.07 7.98
N ASN A 79 -4.49 -6.01 8.67
CA ASN A 79 -5.86 -5.86 9.17
C ASN A 79 -6.64 -5.01 8.14
N PRO A 80 -7.38 -5.64 7.21
CA PRO A 80 -8.06 -4.92 6.15
C PRO A 80 -9.24 -4.10 6.68
N GLY A 81 -9.55 -3.00 5.98
CA GLY A 81 -10.74 -2.21 6.28
C GLY A 81 -12.03 -2.97 5.94
N ALA A 82 -13.18 -2.44 6.38
CA ALA A 82 -14.49 -3.11 6.25
C ALA A 82 -14.90 -3.50 4.82
N ARG A 83 -14.31 -2.88 3.79
CA ARG A 83 -14.57 -3.16 2.37
C ARG A 83 -13.34 -3.64 1.60
N GLU A 84 -12.24 -3.87 2.30
CA GLU A 84 -10.97 -4.25 1.70
C GLU A 84 -10.72 -5.74 1.90
N THR A 85 -10.08 -6.34 0.92
CA THR A 85 -9.70 -7.75 0.90
C THR A 85 -8.22 -7.85 0.59
N LEU A 86 -7.62 -9.02 0.78
CA LEU A 86 -6.22 -9.23 0.43
C LEU A 86 -5.92 -8.92 -1.06
N ALA A 87 -6.89 -9.14 -1.94
CA ALA A 87 -6.77 -8.86 -3.37
C ALA A 87 -6.59 -7.36 -3.68
N ASP A 88 -6.91 -6.50 -2.72
CA ASP A 88 -6.73 -5.06 -2.82
C ASP A 88 -5.32 -4.61 -2.44
N TYR A 89 -4.42 -5.53 -2.08
CA TYR A 89 -3.03 -5.20 -1.75
C TYR A 89 -2.05 -5.77 -2.75
N ALA A 90 -0.99 -4.99 -2.99
CA ALA A 90 0.15 -5.45 -3.73
C ALA A 90 1.45 -4.93 -3.14
N LEU A 91 2.47 -5.76 -3.21
CA LEU A 91 3.81 -5.41 -2.81
C LEU A 91 4.59 -4.93 -4.04
N VAL A 92 5.20 -3.75 -3.93
CA VAL A 92 5.98 -3.15 -5.01
C VAL A 92 7.39 -2.89 -4.52
N ARG A 93 8.37 -3.53 -5.16
CA ARG A 93 9.78 -3.23 -4.94
C ARG A 93 10.19 -2.00 -5.73
N LEU A 94 10.79 -1.03 -5.06
CA LEU A 94 11.27 0.19 -5.69
C LEU A 94 12.68 -0.02 -6.26
N ARG A 95 12.84 0.16 -7.59
CA ARG A 95 14.14 0.03 -8.27
C ARG A 95 15.16 1.12 -7.90
N CYS A 96 14.69 2.32 -7.54
CA CYS A 96 15.55 3.47 -7.24
C CYS A 96 15.42 3.91 -5.79
N ARG A 97 16.52 3.89 -5.03
CA ARG A 97 16.68 4.40 -3.65
C ARG A 97 16.64 5.95 -3.53
N ARG A 98 15.97 6.65 -4.45
CA ARG A 98 16.17 8.11 -4.65
C ARG A 98 15.34 8.97 -3.70
N ASP A 99 15.97 10.07 -3.28
CA ASP A 99 15.52 11.11 -2.35
C ASP A 99 14.21 11.83 -2.73
N HIS A 100 13.61 11.50 -3.87
CA HIS A 100 12.27 11.92 -4.27
C HIS A 100 11.64 10.79 -5.11
N ARG A 101 10.76 9.99 -4.51
CA ARG A 101 10.07 8.89 -5.20
C ARG A 101 8.97 9.45 -6.09
N ARG A 102 9.29 9.83 -7.33
CA ARG A 102 8.29 10.09 -8.39
C ARG A 102 7.98 8.78 -9.10
N LEU A 103 6.79 8.23 -8.92
CA LEU A 103 6.31 6.99 -9.51
C LEU A 103 5.06 7.25 -10.38
N PRO A 104 5.22 7.59 -11.67
CA PRO A 104 4.11 7.55 -12.61
C PRO A 104 3.39 6.19 -12.59
N LYS A 105 2.08 6.14 -12.87
CA LYS A 105 1.31 4.88 -13.01
C LYS A 105 1.95 3.90 -13.99
N ALA A 106 2.62 4.41 -15.03
CA ALA A 106 3.38 3.62 -15.98
C ALA A 106 4.67 3.01 -15.37
N VAL A 107 5.29 3.67 -14.40
CA VAL A 107 6.54 3.26 -13.75
C VAL A 107 6.31 2.24 -12.63
N LEU A 108 5.06 2.05 -12.16
CA LEU A 108 4.70 0.82 -11.43
C LEU A 108 4.95 -0.43 -12.29
N ARG A 109 4.84 -0.33 -13.63
CA ARG A 109 5.15 -1.44 -14.54
C ARG A 109 6.65 -1.71 -14.67
N ASP A 110 7.48 -0.70 -14.43
CA ASP A 110 8.94 -0.82 -14.44
C ASP A 110 9.48 -1.30 -13.09
N ASN A 111 8.68 -1.27 -12.03
CA ASN A 111 9.03 -1.82 -10.72
C ASN A 111 8.61 -3.29 -10.64
N GLU A 112 9.26 -4.02 -9.73
CA GLU A 112 8.88 -5.41 -9.48
C GLU A 112 7.60 -5.41 -8.64
N TYR A 113 6.48 -5.67 -9.30
CA TYR A 113 5.15 -5.70 -8.72
C TYR A 113 4.72 -7.13 -8.49
N VAL A 114 4.28 -7.43 -7.27
CA VAL A 114 3.73 -8.72 -6.91
C VAL A 114 2.47 -8.55 -6.08
N ARG A 115 1.37 -9.16 -6.52
CA ARG A 115 0.17 -9.27 -5.67
C ARG A 115 0.45 -10.25 -4.54
N LEU A 116 -0.22 -10.05 -3.41
CA LEU A 116 -0.19 -11.02 -2.31
C LEU A 116 -1.08 -12.22 -2.67
N GLU A 117 -0.62 -13.01 -3.64
CA GLU A 117 -1.30 -14.20 -4.12
C GLU A 117 -0.71 -15.47 -3.49
N PRO A 118 -1.52 -16.52 -3.24
CA PRO A 118 -1.07 -17.76 -2.60
C PRO A 118 0.08 -18.48 -3.29
N SER A 119 0.25 -18.27 -4.60
CA SER A 119 1.33 -18.87 -5.40
C SER A 119 2.72 -18.28 -5.10
N LEU A 120 2.77 -17.07 -4.54
CA LEU A 120 4.01 -16.34 -4.26
C LEU A 120 4.19 -16.08 -2.76
N PHE A 121 3.09 -16.12 -2.00
CA PHE A 121 3.05 -15.93 -0.55
C PHE A 121 2.29 -17.04 0.14
N SER A 122 2.82 -17.53 1.26
CA SER A 122 2.03 -18.24 2.25
C SER A 122 1.12 -17.24 2.96
N ILE A 123 -0.18 -17.43 2.84
CA ILE A 123 -1.20 -16.57 3.46
C ILE A 123 -1.98 -17.39 4.47
N ARG A 124 -2.13 -16.86 5.68
CA ARG A 124 -2.91 -17.47 6.75
C ARG A 124 -3.83 -16.44 7.37
N ALA A 125 -5.07 -16.85 7.68
CA ALA A 125 -5.95 -16.04 8.50
C ALA A 125 -5.44 -16.03 9.95
N GLU A 126 -5.45 -14.85 10.57
CA GLU A 126 -5.07 -14.63 11.96
C GLU A 126 -6.27 -14.00 12.67
N GLY A 127 -6.91 -14.74 13.58
CA GLY A 127 -8.15 -14.29 14.20
C GLY A 127 -9.32 -14.19 13.21
N LYS A 128 -10.17 -13.16 13.37
CA LYS A 128 -11.44 -13.04 12.60
C LYS A 128 -11.31 -12.29 11.28
N GLN A 129 -10.37 -11.35 11.16
CA GLN A 129 -10.31 -10.41 10.04
C GLN A 129 -8.90 -10.21 9.47
N ASP A 130 -7.85 -10.68 10.15
CA ASP A 130 -6.49 -10.36 9.76
C ASP A 130 -5.89 -11.45 8.89
N PHE A 131 -4.92 -11.06 8.07
CA PHE A 131 -4.13 -11.96 7.25
C PHE A 131 -2.65 -11.78 7.54
N VAL A 132 -1.96 -12.90 7.73
CA VAL A 132 -0.50 -12.94 7.83
C VAL A 132 0.05 -13.48 6.51
N CYS A 133 0.89 -12.68 5.88
CA CYS A 133 1.48 -12.93 4.58
C CYS A 133 2.99 -13.10 4.74
N LYS A 134 3.53 -14.21 4.22
CA LYS A 134 4.96 -14.48 4.20
C LYS A 134 5.37 -14.89 2.79
N PRO A 135 6.41 -14.31 2.17
CA PRO A 135 6.84 -14.72 0.85
C PRO A 135 7.31 -16.18 0.87
N LEU A 136 7.10 -16.91 -0.22
CA LEU A 136 7.55 -18.30 -0.35
C LEU A 136 9.04 -18.41 -0.72
N ALA A 137 9.63 -17.33 -1.21
CA ALA A 137 11.04 -17.21 -1.53
C ALA A 137 11.60 -15.89 -1.01
N CYS A 138 12.91 -15.83 -0.78
CA CYS A 138 13.58 -14.62 -0.31
C CYS A 138 13.31 -13.44 -1.25
N LEU A 139 12.79 -12.35 -0.70
CA LEU A 139 12.71 -11.08 -1.40
C LEU A 139 14.12 -10.53 -1.63
N HIS A 140 14.29 -9.84 -2.75
CA HIS A 140 15.54 -9.15 -3.02
C HIS A 140 15.74 -7.95 -2.06
N PRO A 141 16.99 -7.60 -1.71
CA PRO A 141 17.26 -6.37 -0.96
C PRO A 141 16.70 -5.13 -1.66
N GLY A 142 16.18 -4.21 -0.86
CA GLY A 142 15.66 -2.95 -1.38
C GLY A 142 14.53 -2.35 -0.55
N GLU A 143 13.96 -1.28 -1.08
CA GLU A 143 12.81 -0.62 -0.49
C GLU A 143 11.53 -1.17 -1.12
N TYR A 144 10.54 -1.44 -0.28
CA TYR A 144 9.25 -1.96 -0.69
C TYR A 144 8.14 -1.04 -0.21
N VAL A 145 7.04 -1.01 -0.95
CA VAL A 145 5.79 -0.40 -0.53
C VAL A 145 4.66 -1.42 -0.70
N LEU A 146 3.88 -1.63 0.35
CA LEU A 146 2.58 -2.30 0.24
C LEU A 146 1.55 -1.25 -0.17
N VAL A 147 0.88 -1.43 -1.30
CA VAL A 147 -0.06 -0.48 -1.90
C VAL A 147 -1.49 -1.01 -1.77
N CYS A 148 -2.40 -0.20 -1.23
CA CYS A 148 -3.83 -0.47 -1.23
C CYS A 148 -4.46 0.05 -2.55
N LEU A 149 -4.91 -0.87 -3.42
CA LEU A 149 -5.39 -0.62 -4.78
C LEU A 149 -6.88 -0.24 -4.83
N SER A 150 -7.68 -0.64 -3.85
CA SER A 150 -9.14 -0.42 -3.81
C SER A 150 -9.54 1.05 -3.66
N GLN A 151 -8.63 1.91 -3.23
CA GLN A 151 -8.86 3.36 -3.14
C GLN A 151 -8.85 4.08 -4.50
N ALA A 152 -8.62 3.36 -5.61
CA ALA A 152 -8.56 3.93 -6.95
C ALA A 152 -9.92 4.28 -7.59
N THR A 153 -11.05 4.05 -6.91
CA THR A 153 -12.39 4.15 -7.53
C THR A 153 -13.01 5.54 -7.56
N ASP A 154 -12.50 6.52 -6.82
CA ASP A 154 -12.98 7.89 -6.91
C ASP A 154 -11.94 8.76 -7.65
N GLU A 155 -12.21 9.08 -8.91
CA GLU A 155 -11.30 9.85 -9.79
C GLU A 155 -10.90 11.22 -9.20
N LYS A 156 -11.63 11.68 -8.18
CA LYS A 156 -11.46 12.97 -7.50
C LYS A 156 -10.64 12.91 -6.21
N GLN A 157 -10.44 11.73 -5.60
CA GLN A 157 -9.59 11.60 -4.41
C GLN A 157 -8.20 11.10 -4.77
N ALA A 158 -7.23 11.80 -4.20
CA ALA A 158 -5.82 11.73 -4.54
C ALA A 158 -5.13 10.65 -3.71
N GLY A 159 -4.31 9.85 -4.38
CA GLY A 159 -3.28 9.06 -3.72
C GLY A 159 -3.64 7.62 -3.43
N TYR A 160 -2.66 6.73 -3.60
CA TYR A 160 -2.71 5.41 -3.00
C TYR A 160 -2.22 5.52 -1.56
N ARG A 161 -2.92 4.90 -0.61
CA ARG A 161 -2.34 4.60 0.70
C ARG A 161 -1.28 3.52 0.55
N VAL A 162 -0.08 3.79 1.06
CA VAL A 162 1.05 2.89 0.98
C VAL A 162 1.73 2.70 2.34
N TYR A 163 2.36 1.55 2.52
CA TYR A 163 3.09 1.19 3.74
C TYR A 163 4.54 0.86 3.36
N PRO A 164 5.48 1.80 3.54
CA PRO A 164 6.87 1.62 3.16
C PRO A 164 7.67 0.84 4.20
N PHE A 165 8.50 -0.08 3.75
CA PHE A 165 9.51 -0.76 4.57
C PHE A 165 10.75 -1.10 3.75
N SER A 166 11.81 -1.57 4.39
CA SER A 166 13.06 -1.99 3.76
C SER A 166 13.35 -3.45 4.05
N VAL A 167 13.91 -4.15 3.05
CA VAL A 167 14.44 -5.51 3.18
C VAL A 167 15.97 -5.46 3.05
N PRO A 168 16.73 -6.07 3.99
CA PRO A 168 18.19 -6.05 3.99
C PRO A 168 18.88 -6.89 2.89
#